data_AF-A0A959UXZ4-F1
#
_entry.id   AF-A0A959UXZ4-F1
#
_cell.length_a   1.000
_cell.length_b   1.000
_cell.length_c   1.000
_cell.angle_alpha   90.00
_cell.angle_beta   90.00
_cell.angle_gamma   90.00
#
_symmetry.space_group_name_H-M   'P 1'
#
loop_
_entity.id
_entity.type
_entity.pdbx_description
1 polymer ?
#
loop_
_entity_poly.entity_id
_entity_poly.type
_entity_poly.pdbx_seq_one_letter_code
_entity_poly.pdbx_strand_id
1 'polypeptide(L)'
;ALAQSGLEEVWVGAESGSQAILDAMDKGTTVAQIEEATRRLQDHGIRVGHFLQFGYLGETPEQVEATIRMVERTLPDDIGVSVSYPLPGTPFHDRVKADLGDKANWTDSDDLAMMFRNRHRPEYYKRLHRYVHKRFRRAQALGALRGRVTFTPRRVLSGLYYGPAAFVESLRVSALARS
;
A
#
# COMPACT_ATOMS: atom_id res chain seq x y z
N ALA A 1 9.29 -20.67 -16.85
CA ALA A 1 10.36 -20.44 -15.85
C ALA A 1 9.80 -20.38 -14.43
N LEU A 2 9.34 -19.23 -13.92
CA LEU A 2 8.90 -19.09 -12.51
C LEU A 2 7.76 -20.04 -12.10
N ALA A 3 6.66 -20.09 -12.85
CA ALA A 3 5.57 -21.03 -12.54
C ALA A 3 6.03 -22.50 -12.60
N GLN A 4 6.92 -22.82 -13.53
CA GLN A 4 7.44 -24.18 -13.72
C GLN A 4 8.45 -24.58 -12.64
N SER A 5 9.02 -23.62 -11.88
CA SER A 5 9.93 -23.92 -10.78
C SER A 5 9.21 -24.23 -9.47
N GLY A 6 7.87 -24.26 -9.46
CA GLY A 6 7.07 -24.46 -8.24
C GLY A 6 6.94 -23.21 -7.37
N LEU A 7 7.12 -22.01 -7.95
CA LEU A 7 6.91 -20.75 -7.23
C LEU A 7 5.41 -20.53 -6.94
N GLU A 8 5.05 -20.41 -5.67
CA GLU A 8 3.64 -20.29 -5.25
C GLU A 8 3.19 -18.83 -5.01
N GLU A 9 4.09 -17.97 -4.55
CA GLU A 9 3.77 -16.58 -4.20
C GLU A 9 4.94 -15.63 -4.49
N VAL A 10 4.61 -14.41 -4.93
CA VAL A 10 5.55 -13.32 -5.14
C VAL A 10 5.06 -12.07 -4.43
N TRP A 11 5.95 -11.44 -3.67
CA TRP A 11 5.71 -10.11 -3.12
C TRP A 11 6.38 -9.05 -4.00
N VAL A 12 5.57 -8.21 -4.62
CA VAL A 12 6.01 -7.12 -5.48
C VAL A 12 6.17 -5.86 -4.63
N GLY A 13 7.37 -5.27 -4.67
CA GLY A 13 7.56 -3.88 -4.29
C GLY A 13 6.80 -3.01 -5.28
N ALA A 14 5.57 -2.64 -4.90
CA ALA A 14 4.69 -1.79 -5.70
C ALA A 14 4.77 -0.32 -5.26
N GLU A 15 5.03 -0.11 -3.95
CA GLU A 15 5.25 1.15 -3.24
C GLU A 15 4.12 2.18 -3.36
N SER A 16 3.81 2.63 -4.57
CA SER A 16 2.79 3.64 -4.87
C SER A 16 2.09 3.37 -6.20
N GLY A 17 0.80 3.72 -6.28
CA GLY A 17 0.06 3.81 -7.54
C GLY A 17 0.15 5.18 -8.22
N SER A 18 1.01 6.07 -7.71
CA SER A 18 1.31 7.38 -8.29
C SER A 18 2.70 7.36 -8.95
N GLN A 19 2.76 7.54 -10.27
CA GLN A 19 4.04 7.60 -10.98
C GLN A 19 4.95 8.70 -10.43
N ALA A 20 4.39 9.87 -10.10
CA ALA A 20 5.16 10.97 -9.51
C ALA A 20 5.83 10.61 -8.17
N ILE A 21 5.24 9.70 -7.39
CA ILE A 21 5.86 9.23 -6.14
C ILE A 21 6.92 8.17 -6.42
N LEU A 22 6.67 7.23 -7.34
CA LEU A 22 7.68 6.27 -7.78
C LEU A 22 8.92 6.97 -8.36
N ASP A 23 8.71 8.03 -9.13
CA ASP A 23 9.78 8.86 -9.69
C ASP A 23 10.52 9.62 -8.59
N ALA A 24 9.78 10.18 -7.60
CA ALA A 24 10.40 10.87 -6.47
C ALA A 24 11.23 9.93 -5.59
N MET A 25 10.86 8.65 -5.50
CA MET A 25 11.59 7.58 -4.85
C MET A 25 12.81 7.08 -5.63
N ASP A 26 12.98 7.49 -6.89
CA ASP A 26 13.96 6.92 -7.83
C ASP A 26 13.79 5.39 -7.98
N LYS A 27 12.53 4.92 -8.02
CA LYS A 27 12.22 3.48 -8.03
C LYS A 27 12.60 2.80 -9.35
N GLY A 28 12.53 3.55 -10.46
CA GLY A 28 12.81 3.09 -11.82
C GLY A 28 11.73 2.18 -12.44
N THR A 29 10.62 1.90 -11.73
CA THR A 29 9.47 1.14 -12.24
C THR A 29 8.30 2.07 -12.55
N THR A 30 7.42 1.62 -13.45
CA THR A 30 6.17 2.31 -13.76
C THR A 30 4.96 1.62 -13.15
N VAL A 31 3.90 2.38 -12.88
CA VAL A 31 2.61 1.82 -12.43
C VAL A 31 2.13 0.74 -13.42
N ALA A 32 2.25 0.98 -14.72
CA ALA A 32 1.86 0.00 -15.75
C ALA A 32 2.67 -1.32 -15.67
N GLN A 33 3.97 -1.25 -15.35
CA GLN A 33 4.79 -2.44 -15.15
C GLN A 33 4.36 -3.24 -13.93
N ILE A 34 3.98 -2.58 -12.84
CA ILE A 34 3.46 -3.24 -11.63
C ILE A 34 2.17 -3.99 -11.93
N GLU A 35 1.25 -3.35 -12.66
CA GLU A 35 -0.03 -3.95 -13.04
C GLU A 35 0.14 -5.14 -13.97
N GLU A 36 0.97 -4.98 -15.00
CA GLU A 36 1.26 -6.04 -15.96
C GLU A 36 1.98 -7.22 -15.30
N ALA A 37 2.95 -6.96 -14.41
CA ALA A 37 3.60 -8.01 -13.64
C ALA A 37 2.61 -8.77 -12.76
N THR A 38 1.73 -8.05 -12.05
CA THR A 38 0.70 -8.65 -11.18
C THR A 38 -0.24 -9.54 -11.99
N ARG A 39 -0.77 -9.02 -13.10
CA ARG A 39 -1.66 -9.78 -13.99
C ARG A 39 -0.98 -11.04 -14.52
N ARG A 40 0.24 -10.93 -15.03
CA ARG A 40 0.97 -12.09 -15.58
C ARG A 40 1.23 -13.17 -14.54
N LEU A 41 1.55 -12.80 -13.30
CA LEU A 41 1.72 -13.76 -12.21
C LEU A 41 0.41 -14.49 -11.89
N GLN A 42 -0.68 -13.72 -11.73
CA GLN A 42 -2.01 -14.25 -11.45
C GLN A 42 -2.54 -15.17 -12.56
N ASP A 43 -2.31 -14.82 -13.83
CA ASP A 43 -2.69 -15.64 -14.99
C ASP A 43 -2.00 -17.03 -14.99
N HIS A 44 -0.87 -17.16 -14.29
CA HIS A 44 -0.15 -18.42 -14.12
C HIS A 44 -0.45 -19.11 -12.78
N GLY A 45 -1.47 -18.64 -12.04
CA GLY A 45 -1.84 -19.20 -10.74
C GLY A 45 -0.87 -18.89 -9.61
N ILE A 46 0.07 -17.94 -9.81
CA ILE A 46 1.00 -17.51 -8.78
C ILE A 46 0.31 -16.41 -7.96
N ARG A 47 0.31 -16.58 -6.63
CA ARG A 47 -0.22 -15.57 -5.72
C ARG A 47 0.64 -14.32 -5.73
N VAL A 48 0.02 -13.16 -5.58
CA VAL A 48 0.73 -11.87 -5.57
C VAL A 48 0.42 -11.10 -4.29
N GLY A 49 1.45 -10.71 -3.55
CA GLY A 49 1.38 -9.68 -2.51
C GLY A 49 1.92 -8.35 -3.02
N HIS A 50 1.34 -7.23 -2.59
CA HIS A 50 1.93 -5.88 -2.82
C HIS A 50 2.51 -5.32 -1.54
N PHE A 51 3.77 -4.89 -1.56
CA PHE A 51 4.32 -3.98 -0.55
C PHE A 51 4.06 -2.53 -0.96
N LEU A 52 3.41 -1.78 -0.08
CA LEU A 52 3.01 -0.38 -0.26
C LEU A 52 3.67 0.50 0.80
N GLN A 53 4.08 1.70 0.39
CA GLN A 53 4.68 2.69 1.28
C GLN A 53 3.94 4.02 1.16
N PHE A 54 3.38 4.49 2.27
CA PHE A 54 2.73 5.80 2.35
C PHE A 54 3.60 6.82 3.08
N GLY A 55 3.27 8.09 2.91
CA GLY A 55 3.97 9.19 3.56
C GLY A 55 5.32 9.46 2.93
N TYR A 56 5.52 9.18 1.65
CA TYR A 56 6.72 9.71 0.98
C TYR A 56 6.66 11.25 0.96
N LEU A 57 7.83 11.91 0.86
CA LEU A 57 7.88 13.37 0.88
C LEU A 57 7.02 13.97 -0.24
N GLY A 58 6.12 14.87 0.15
CA GLY A 58 5.23 15.56 -0.78
C GLY A 58 4.01 14.73 -1.21
N GLU A 59 3.82 13.51 -0.71
CA GLU A 59 2.67 12.68 -1.07
C GLU A 59 1.35 13.39 -0.74
N THR A 60 0.47 13.49 -1.75
CA THR A 60 -0.83 14.13 -1.63
C THR A 60 -1.95 13.10 -1.43
N PRO A 61 -3.12 13.50 -0.89
CA PRO A 61 -4.28 12.61 -0.78
C PRO A 61 -4.71 11.98 -2.11
N GLU A 62 -4.57 12.71 -3.22
CA GLU A 62 -4.88 12.21 -4.56
C GLU A 62 -3.92 11.08 -4.97
N GLN A 63 -2.65 11.18 -4.60
CA GLN A 63 -1.64 10.16 -4.86
C GLN A 63 -1.82 8.94 -3.95
N VAL A 64 -2.22 9.15 -2.69
CA VAL A 64 -2.66 8.08 -1.79
C VAL A 64 -3.84 7.30 -2.39
N GLU A 65 -4.86 8.01 -2.89
CA GLU A 65 -6.01 7.38 -3.55
C GLU A 65 -5.61 6.67 -4.85
N ALA A 66 -4.62 7.18 -5.60
CA ALA A 66 -4.09 6.48 -6.77
C ALA A 66 -3.50 5.11 -6.40
N THR A 67 -2.75 5.02 -5.29
CA THR A 67 -2.25 3.75 -4.72
C THR A 67 -3.39 2.80 -4.35
N ILE A 68 -4.43 3.30 -3.66
CA ILE A 68 -5.60 2.49 -3.30
C ILE A 68 -6.29 1.95 -4.55
N ARG A 69 -6.49 2.79 -5.56
CA ARG A 69 -7.15 2.40 -6.83
C ARG A 69 -6.33 1.39 -7.62
N MET A 70 -5.01 1.51 -7.63
CA MET A 70 -4.13 0.50 -8.22
C MET A 70 -4.37 -0.86 -7.56
N VAL A 71 -4.33 -0.93 -6.22
CA VAL A 71 -4.59 -2.16 -5.45
C VAL A 71 -5.98 -2.74 -5.73
N GLU A 72 -7.02 -1.91 -5.80
CA GLU A 72 -8.38 -2.37 -6.11
C GLU A 72 -8.54 -2.82 -7.57
N ARG A 73 -7.71 -2.30 -8.49
CA ARG A 73 -7.69 -2.70 -9.90
C ARG A 73 -6.94 -4.02 -10.08
N THR A 74 -5.77 -4.17 -9.48
CA THR A 74 -4.91 -5.35 -9.60
C THR A 74 -5.38 -6.51 -8.72
N LEU A 75 -6.06 -6.22 -7.61
CA LEU A 75 -6.56 -7.20 -6.63
C LEU A 75 -5.51 -8.26 -6.28
N PRO A 76 -4.36 -7.89 -5.68
CA PRO A 76 -3.43 -8.88 -5.17
C PRO A 76 -4.09 -9.79 -4.13
N ASP A 77 -3.46 -10.91 -3.83
CA ASP A 77 -3.88 -11.86 -2.81
C ASP A 77 -3.75 -11.25 -1.41
N ASP A 78 -2.69 -10.47 -1.19
CA ASP A 78 -2.47 -9.73 0.06
C ASP A 78 -1.75 -8.39 -0.16
N ILE A 79 -1.75 -7.57 0.90
CA ILE A 79 -1.03 -6.30 0.91
C ILE A 79 -0.25 -6.15 2.22
N GLY A 80 0.96 -5.58 2.13
CA GLY A 80 1.75 -5.10 3.24
C GLY A 80 1.83 -3.58 3.15
N VAL A 81 1.58 -2.87 4.25
CA VAL A 81 1.52 -1.41 4.26
C VAL A 81 2.44 -0.87 5.34
N SER A 82 3.43 -0.08 4.93
CA SER A 82 4.31 0.64 5.84
C SER A 82 4.32 2.14 5.55
N VAL A 83 5.00 2.91 6.41
CA VAL A 83 5.36 4.30 6.11
C VAL A 83 6.74 4.37 5.48
N SER A 84 6.96 5.38 4.64
CA SER A 84 8.25 5.61 3.99
C SER A 84 9.35 5.78 5.04
N TYR A 85 10.44 5.06 4.86
CA TYR A 85 11.54 5.00 5.82
C TYR A 85 12.83 5.58 5.20
N PRO A 86 13.46 6.60 5.82
CA PRO A 86 14.68 7.22 5.30
C PRO A 86 15.93 6.39 5.66
N LEU A 87 16.34 5.49 4.76
CA LEU A 87 17.54 4.66 4.91
C LEU A 87 18.83 5.47 4.66
N PRO A 88 19.92 5.31 5.45
CA PRO A 88 21.12 6.14 5.34
C PRO A 88 21.81 5.88 4.02
N GLY A 89 22.34 6.95 3.42
CA GLY A 89 22.95 6.89 2.09
C GLY A 89 21.96 6.91 0.93
N THR A 90 20.64 7.05 1.19
CA THR A 90 19.65 7.31 0.13
C THR A 90 19.39 8.82 -0.04
N PRO A 91 19.04 9.28 -1.26
CA PRO A 91 18.64 10.67 -1.47
C PRO A 91 17.46 11.09 -0.59
N PHE A 92 16.57 10.15 -0.27
CA PHE A 92 15.45 10.40 0.64
C PHE A 92 15.92 10.74 2.06
N HIS A 93 16.85 9.96 2.60
CA HIS A 93 17.45 10.25 3.91
C HIS A 93 18.11 11.63 3.94
N ASP A 94 18.86 11.99 2.91
CA ASP A 94 19.54 13.29 2.87
C ASP A 94 18.56 14.47 2.89
N ARG A 95 17.38 14.32 2.26
CA ARG A 95 16.32 15.33 2.26
C ARG A 95 15.66 15.53 3.62
N VAL A 96 15.55 14.49 4.44
CA VAL A 96 14.88 14.56 5.76
C VAL A 96 15.86 14.54 6.93
N LYS A 97 17.16 14.52 6.67
CA LYS A 97 18.20 14.33 7.69
C LYS A 97 18.09 15.31 8.87
N ALA A 98 17.72 16.56 8.60
CA ALA A 98 17.54 17.58 9.63
C ALA A 98 16.33 17.32 10.55
N ASP A 99 15.36 16.53 10.10
CA ASP A 99 14.16 16.15 10.86
C ASP A 99 14.33 14.83 11.62
N LEU A 100 15.38 14.05 11.32
CA LEU A 100 15.70 12.82 12.04
C LEU A 100 16.21 13.18 13.44
N GLY A 101 15.33 13.10 14.44
CA GLY A 101 15.71 13.27 15.85
C GLY A 101 16.59 12.12 16.36
N ASP A 102 16.77 12.03 17.68
CA ASP A 102 17.63 11.01 18.33
C ASP A 102 17.18 9.55 18.11
N LYS A 103 15.98 9.34 17.54
CA LYS A 103 15.52 8.04 17.02
C LYS A 103 16.18 7.67 15.68
N ALA A 104 17.43 8.07 15.47
CA ALA A 104 18.29 7.53 14.42
C ALA A 104 18.77 6.10 14.75
N ASN A 105 18.41 5.56 15.92
CA ASN A 105 18.73 4.20 16.33
C ASN A 105 17.73 3.20 15.75
N TRP A 106 18.21 2.53 14.69
CA TRP A 106 17.67 1.45 13.85
C TRP A 106 16.95 0.27 14.54
N THR A 107 16.80 0.29 15.87
CA THR A 107 16.55 -0.91 16.68
C THR A 107 15.08 -1.17 17.00
N ASP A 108 14.15 -0.27 16.64
CA ASP A 108 12.72 -0.47 16.95
C ASP A 108 11.82 0.19 15.88
N SER A 109 11.66 -0.49 14.74
CA SER A 109 10.84 -0.06 13.61
C SER A 109 9.53 -0.84 13.60
N ASP A 110 8.51 -0.34 14.29
CA ASP A 110 7.12 -0.65 13.95
C ASP A 110 6.87 -0.09 12.54
N ASP A 111 6.28 -0.87 11.62
CA ASP A 111 6.13 -0.53 10.18
C ASP A 111 5.38 0.80 9.93
N LEU A 112 4.76 1.37 10.96
CA LEU A 112 4.03 2.64 10.95
C LEU A 112 4.71 3.77 11.77
N ALA A 113 5.97 3.57 12.19
CA ALA A 113 6.76 4.54 12.93
C ALA A 113 7.36 5.62 12.00
N MET A 114 6.73 6.78 11.97
CA MET A 114 7.23 7.93 11.21
C MET A 114 8.44 8.57 11.89
N MET A 115 9.56 8.70 11.16
CA MET A 115 10.85 9.17 11.70
C MET A 115 11.18 10.64 11.40
N PHE A 116 10.44 11.27 10.50
CA PHE A 116 10.67 12.63 10.03
C PHE A 116 9.37 13.43 10.03
N ARG A 117 9.48 14.77 9.94
CA ARG A 117 8.31 15.63 9.83
C ARG A 117 7.68 15.47 8.46
N ASN A 118 6.36 15.29 8.43
CA ASN A 118 5.63 15.06 7.20
C ASN A 118 4.34 15.88 7.18
N ARG A 119 3.67 15.91 6.03
CA ARG A 119 2.40 16.61 5.80
C ARG A 119 1.34 16.27 6.85
N HIS A 120 1.29 15.01 7.27
CA HIS A 120 0.34 14.51 8.25
C HIS A 120 1.05 13.92 9.47
N ARG A 121 0.37 13.93 10.62
CA ARG A 121 0.88 13.35 11.88
C ARG A 121 0.85 11.81 11.84
N PRO A 122 1.65 11.09 12.66
CA PRO A 122 1.70 9.62 12.65
C PRO A 122 0.33 8.93 12.81
N GLU A 123 -0.61 9.54 13.52
CA GLU A 123 -1.97 9.04 13.72
C GLU A 123 -2.75 8.92 12.40
N TYR A 124 -2.49 9.82 11.44
CA TYR A 124 -3.05 9.75 10.10
C TYR A 124 -2.65 8.45 9.41
N TYR A 125 -1.36 8.09 9.42
CA TYR A 125 -0.86 6.89 8.75
C TYR A 125 -1.36 5.60 9.41
N LYS A 126 -1.47 5.57 10.74
CA LYS A 126 -2.12 4.46 11.46
C LYS A 126 -3.59 4.28 11.05
N ARG A 127 -4.29 5.37 10.74
CA ARG A 127 -5.68 5.34 10.26
C ARG A 127 -5.76 4.98 8.79
N LEU A 128 -4.87 5.54 7.96
CA LEU A 128 -4.74 5.23 6.54
C LEU A 128 -4.49 3.74 6.33
N HIS A 129 -3.56 3.14 7.10
CA HIS A 129 -3.32 1.70 7.11
C HIS A 129 -4.63 0.90 7.27
N ARG A 130 -5.46 1.21 8.28
CA ARG A 130 -6.75 0.52 8.48
C ARG A 130 -7.73 0.79 7.33
N TYR A 131 -7.75 2.00 6.81
CA TYR A 131 -8.63 2.39 5.70
C TYR A 131 -8.30 1.60 4.42
N VAL A 132 -7.02 1.54 4.04
CA VAL A 132 -6.52 0.81 2.86
C VAL A 132 -6.89 -0.67 2.98
N HIS A 133 -6.62 -1.29 4.12
CA HIS A 133 -6.98 -2.70 4.35
C HIS A 133 -8.50 -2.94 4.24
N LYS A 134 -9.33 -2.06 4.80
CA LYS A 134 -10.79 -2.20 4.70
C LYS A 134 -11.28 -2.03 3.25
N ARG A 135 -10.71 -1.08 2.49
CA ARG A 135 -11.02 -0.91 1.06
C ARG A 135 -10.59 -2.12 0.25
N PHE A 136 -9.39 -2.62 0.47
CA PHE A 136 -8.89 -3.83 -0.18
C PHE A 136 -9.76 -5.05 0.10
N ARG A 137 -10.11 -5.33 1.37
CA ARG A 137 -10.98 -6.47 1.71
C ARG A 137 -12.38 -6.34 1.10
N ARG A 138 -12.93 -5.12 1.03
CA ARG A 138 -14.17 -4.84 0.30
C ARG A 138 -14.02 -5.14 -1.20
N ALA A 139 -12.92 -4.70 -1.81
CA ALA A 139 -12.64 -4.95 -3.22
C ALA A 139 -12.46 -6.45 -3.52
N GLN A 140 -11.80 -7.20 -2.63
CA GLN A 140 -11.71 -8.67 -2.72
C GLN A 140 -13.09 -9.34 -2.60
N ALA A 141 -13.97 -8.86 -1.71
CA ALA A 141 -15.34 -9.39 -1.60
C ALA A 141 -16.15 -9.16 -2.89
N LEU A 142 -16.06 -7.96 -3.48
CA LEU A 142 -16.69 -7.65 -4.77
C LEU A 142 -16.04 -8.42 -5.93
N GLY A 143 -14.73 -8.61 -5.90
CA GLY A 143 -13.99 -9.41 -6.86
C GLY A 143 -14.43 -10.87 -6.84
N ALA A 144 -14.67 -11.44 -5.65
CA ALA A 144 -15.15 -12.81 -5.49
C ALA A 144 -16.54 -13.01 -6.09
N LEU A 145 -17.44 -12.03 -5.92
CA LEU A 145 -18.76 -12.04 -6.56
C LEU A 145 -18.70 -11.92 -8.09
N ARG A 146 -17.65 -11.28 -8.61
CA ARG A 146 -17.42 -11.08 -10.05
C ARG A 146 -16.52 -12.15 -10.68
N GLY A 147 -16.16 -13.19 -9.93
CA GLY A 147 -15.27 -14.26 -10.40
C GLY A 147 -13.81 -13.83 -10.66
N ARG A 148 -13.38 -12.68 -10.14
CA ARG A 148 -12.00 -12.17 -10.31
C ARG A 148 -11.01 -12.73 -9.29
N VAL A 149 -11.50 -13.20 -8.14
CA VAL A 149 -10.72 -13.89 -7.11
C VAL A 149 -11.52 -15.09 -6.60
N THR A 150 -10.86 -16.04 -5.95
CA THR A 150 -11.50 -17.25 -5.42
C THR A 150 -12.70 -16.92 -4.54
N PHE A 151 -13.85 -17.50 -4.86
CA PHE A 151 -15.06 -17.36 -4.08
C PHE A 151 -14.95 -18.14 -2.77
N THR A 152 -15.23 -17.47 -1.65
CA THR A 152 -15.52 -18.16 -0.38
C THR A 152 -16.68 -17.42 0.33
N PRO A 153 -17.63 -18.14 0.96
CA PRO A 153 -18.74 -17.51 1.66
C PRO A 153 -18.26 -16.50 2.72
N ARG A 154 -17.19 -16.84 3.45
CA ARG A 154 -16.55 -15.96 4.43
C ARG A 154 -16.06 -14.65 3.80
N ARG A 155 -15.38 -14.70 2.65
CA ARG A 155 -14.89 -13.50 1.94
C ARG A 155 -16.03 -12.62 1.49
N VAL A 156 -17.07 -13.20 0.89
CA VAL A 156 -18.26 -12.45 0.44
C VAL A 156 -19.01 -11.82 1.61
N LEU A 157 -19.32 -12.60 2.65
CA LEU A 157 -20.03 -12.11 3.84
C LEU A 157 -19.25 -11.01 4.57
N SER A 158 -17.91 -11.10 4.60
CA SER A 158 -17.08 -10.05 5.19
C SER A 158 -17.22 -8.70 4.46
N GLY A 159 -17.66 -8.69 3.20
CA GLY A 159 -17.99 -7.48 2.46
C GLY A 159 -19.06 -6.62 3.14
N LEU A 160 -20.03 -7.25 3.83
CA LEU A 160 -21.06 -6.54 4.61
C LEU A 160 -20.47 -5.74 5.77
N TYR A 161 -19.37 -6.21 6.35
CA TYR A 161 -18.64 -5.50 7.39
C TYR A 161 -17.71 -4.43 6.79
N TYR A 162 -16.90 -4.80 5.79
CA TYR A 162 -15.87 -3.92 5.27
C TYR A 162 -16.40 -2.72 4.46
N GLY A 163 -17.58 -2.84 3.83
CA GLY A 163 -18.22 -1.72 3.14
C GLY A 163 -18.48 -0.51 4.05
N PRO A 164 -19.36 -0.63 5.05
CA PRO A 164 -19.61 0.43 6.03
C PRO A 164 -18.37 0.82 6.82
N ALA A 165 -17.53 -0.15 7.21
CA ALA A 165 -16.33 0.13 7.98
C ALA A 165 -15.29 0.96 7.19
N ALA A 166 -15.16 0.74 5.89
CA ALA A 166 -14.29 1.55 5.02
C ALA A 166 -14.83 2.99 4.89
N PHE A 167 -16.14 3.17 4.78
CA PHE A 167 -16.75 4.50 4.76
C PHE A 167 -16.46 5.26 6.05
N VAL A 168 -16.64 4.64 7.22
CA VAL A 168 -16.32 5.26 8.52
C VAL A 168 -14.84 5.63 8.64
N GLU A 169 -13.90 4.76 8.23
CA GLU A 169 -12.49 5.14 8.24
C GLU A 169 -12.17 6.24 7.23
N SER A 170 -12.87 6.32 6.07
CA SER A 170 -12.66 7.40 5.10
C SER A 170 -12.95 8.78 5.71
N LEU A 171 -14.00 8.88 6.53
CA LEU A 171 -14.35 10.11 7.25
C LEU A 171 -13.27 10.47 8.28
N ARG A 172 -12.75 9.47 8.99
CA ARG A 172 -11.68 9.66 9.99
C ARG A 172 -10.35 10.08 9.36
N VAL A 173 -9.95 9.43 8.27
CA VAL A 173 -8.75 9.79 7.51
C VAL A 173 -8.89 11.20 6.94
N SER A 174 -10.05 11.54 6.37
CA SER A 174 -10.32 12.87 5.82
C SER A 174 -10.31 13.96 6.90
N ALA A 175 -10.79 13.65 8.12
CA ALA A 175 -10.73 14.58 9.24
C ALA A 175 -9.29 14.86 9.67
N LEU A 176 -8.46 13.80 9.77
CA LEU A 176 -7.03 13.93 10.10
C LEU A 176 -6.20 14.54 8.98
N ALA A 177 -6.64 14.44 7.73
CA ALA A 177 -5.96 15.09 6.61
C ALA A 177 -6.10 16.63 6.62
N ARG A 178 -7.12 17.15 7.33
CA ARG A 178 -7.43 18.59 7.43
C ARG A 178 -6.90 19.25 8.71
N SER A 179 -6.40 18.46 9.67
CA SER A 179 -5.81 18.92 10.93
C SER A 179 -4.31 19.01 10.84
#